data_AF-A0A8J2TQ50-F1
#
_entry.id   AF-A0A8J2TQ50-F1
#
_cell.length_a   1.000
_cell.length_b   1.000
_cell.length_c   1.000
_cell.angle_alpha   90.00
_cell.angle_beta   90.00
_cell.angle_gamma   90.00
#
_symmetry.space_group_name_H-M   'P 1'
#
loop_
_entity.id
_entity.type
_entity.pdbx_description
1 polymer ?
#
loop_
_entity_poly.entity_id
_entity_poly.type
_entity_poly.pdbx_seq_one_letter_code
_entity_poly.pdbx_strand_id
1 'polypeptide(L)'
;MKTKIIPLITLILFTSCFKERKIGQLKVNGIENVFVNIYQEDEFDFVTALKYEIVDSEKNLVLVKSQLVGTEDDITNLNDFKASSFDSIMYLTWGNENEIYAVYDLKSGKGYPKSKLNEDWKLKFQNADNLVNELKKNNPNLIANWNK
;
A
#
# COMPACT_ATOMS: atom_id res chain seq x y z
N MET A 1 -8.01 50.34 -21.72
CA MET A 1 -8.18 48.88 -21.57
C MET A 1 -7.01 48.34 -20.77
N LYS A 2 -7.16 48.20 -19.45
CA LYS A 2 -6.08 47.73 -18.58
C LYS A 2 -6.57 46.54 -17.75
N THR A 3 -5.70 45.53 -17.69
CA THR A 3 -5.58 44.53 -16.62
C THR A 3 -6.80 43.65 -16.33
N LYS A 4 -6.99 42.61 -17.15
CA LYS A 4 -7.73 41.39 -16.78
C LYS A 4 -6.87 40.12 -16.76
N ILE A 5 -5.53 40.24 -16.76
CA ILE A 5 -4.61 39.10 -16.80
C ILE A 5 -4.14 38.68 -15.38
N ILE A 6 -4.43 39.49 -14.36
CA ILE A 6 -3.90 39.28 -13.01
C ILE A 6 -4.59 38.14 -12.21
N PRO A 7 -5.89 37.79 -12.36
CA PRO A 7 -6.48 36.76 -11.51
C PRO A 7 -6.18 35.33 -11.97
N LEU A 8 -5.70 35.15 -13.21
CA LEU A 8 -5.44 33.81 -13.76
C LEU A 8 -4.10 33.24 -13.27
N ILE A 9 -3.11 34.10 -12.99
CA ILE A 9 -1.79 33.69 -12.50
C ILE A 9 -1.87 33.25 -11.03
N THR A 10 -2.75 33.86 -10.23
CA THR A 10 -2.95 33.46 -8.83
C THR A 10 -3.63 32.09 -8.70
N LEU A 11 -4.48 31.68 -9.64
CA LEU A 11 -5.15 30.38 -9.59
C LEU A 11 -4.22 29.20 -9.96
N ILE A 12 -3.22 29.44 -10.82
CA ILE A 12 -2.25 28.42 -11.25
C ILE A 12 -1.17 28.17 -10.19
N LEU A 13 -0.95 29.13 -9.27
CA LEU A 13 0.03 28.98 -8.18
C LEU A 13 -0.49 28.15 -6.98
N PHE A 14 -1.80 27.92 -6.88
CA PHE A 14 -2.38 27.07 -5.83
C PHE A 14 -2.52 25.59 -6.24
N THR A 15 -2.22 25.21 -7.48
CA THR A 15 -2.00 23.79 -7.82
C THR A 15 -0.58 23.35 -7.45
N SER A 16 -0.11 23.80 -6.28
CA SER A 16 1.08 23.26 -5.63
C SER A 16 0.95 21.75 -5.67
N CYS A 17 1.83 21.16 -6.44
CA CYS A 17 1.77 19.80 -6.93
C CYS A 17 2.06 18.89 -5.72
N PHE A 18 1.04 18.33 -5.08
CA PHE A 18 1.20 17.16 -4.20
C PHE A 18 1.88 16.09 -5.04
N LYS A 19 3.19 15.92 -4.85
CA LYS A 19 4.01 15.06 -5.68
C LYS A 19 4.15 13.74 -4.94
N GLU A 20 3.49 12.72 -5.46
CA GLU A 20 3.72 11.38 -4.95
C GLU A 20 5.09 10.90 -5.43
N ARG A 21 5.93 10.43 -4.50
CA ARG A 21 7.24 9.85 -4.81
C ARG A 21 7.25 8.36 -4.57
N LYS A 22 7.93 7.62 -5.44
CA LYS A 22 8.22 6.21 -5.24
C LYS A 22 9.39 6.09 -4.26
N ILE A 23 9.16 5.44 -3.11
CA ILE A 23 10.20 5.13 -2.13
C ILE A 23 11.07 3.99 -2.67
N GLY A 24 10.45 2.95 -3.21
CA GLY A 24 11.19 1.82 -3.77
C GLY A 24 10.29 0.67 -4.22
N GLN A 25 10.93 -0.47 -4.46
CA GLN A 25 10.30 -1.73 -4.83
C GLN A 25 10.84 -2.88 -3.98
N LEU A 26 9.94 -3.70 -3.43
CA LEU A 26 10.24 -4.92 -2.69
C LEU A 26 9.96 -6.14 -3.58
N LYS A 27 10.86 -7.12 -3.56
CA LYS A 27 10.55 -8.46 -4.06
C LYS A 27 9.73 -9.19 -2.99
N VAL A 28 8.68 -9.90 -3.39
CA VAL A 28 7.89 -10.72 -2.46
C VAL A 28 8.64 -12.02 -2.19
N ASN A 29 9.08 -12.23 -0.95
CA ASN A 29 9.75 -13.48 -0.58
C ASN A 29 8.75 -14.65 -0.56
N GLY A 30 9.04 -15.70 -1.33
CA GLY A 30 8.22 -16.91 -1.43
C GLY A 30 7.38 -17.03 -2.71
N ILE A 31 7.26 -15.95 -3.50
CA ILE A 31 6.61 -15.96 -4.81
C ILE A 31 7.56 -15.31 -5.82
N GLU A 32 7.82 -16.02 -6.92
CA GLU A 32 8.63 -15.47 -8.00
C GLU A 32 7.85 -14.42 -8.79
N ASN A 33 8.57 -13.45 -9.35
CA ASN A 33 8.02 -12.49 -10.32
C ASN A 33 6.89 -11.61 -9.79
N VAL A 34 6.76 -11.41 -8.48
CA VAL A 34 5.81 -10.48 -7.87
C VAL A 34 6.55 -9.47 -7.00
N PHE A 35 6.16 -8.21 -7.14
CA PHE A 35 6.82 -7.08 -6.50
C PHE A 35 5.78 -6.12 -5.89
N VAL A 36 6.18 -5.47 -4.79
CA VAL A 36 5.41 -4.41 -4.15
C VAL A 36 6.15 -3.09 -4.33
N ASN A 37 5.52 -2.11 -4.97
CA ASN A 37 6.07 -0.75 -5.01
C ASN A 37 5.48 0.05 -3.84
N ILE A 38 6.32 0.82 -3.16
CA ILE A 38 5.92 1.69 -2.05
C ILE A 38 6.08 3.14 -2.48
N TYR A 39 5.10 3.96 -2.12
CA TYR A 39 5.01 5.38 -2.44
C TYR A 39 4.66 6.18 -1.20
N GLN A 40 5.01 7.46 -1.20
CA GLN A 40 4.59 8.43 -0.20
C GLN A 40 4.16 9.71 -0.91
N GLU A 41 3.08 10.32 -0.44
CA GLU A 41 2.69 11.66 -0.87
C GLU A 41 3.60 12.69 -0.21
N ASP A 42 4.22 13.58 -1.00
CA ASP A 42 4.86 14.78 -0.47
C ASP A 42 3.72 15.74 -0.03
N GLU A 43 3.18 15.56 1.17
CA GLU A 43 2.23 16.51 1.77
C GLU A 43 2.93 17.45 2.76
N PHE A 44 2.37 18.66 2.90
CA PHE A 44 2.77 19.68 3.88
C PHE A 44 2.05 19.48 5.24
N ASP A 45 1.29 18.39 5.39
CA ASP A 45 0.46 18.11 6.57
C ASP A 45 1.20 17.21 7.57
N PHE A 46 0.68 17.12 8.81
CA PHE A 46 1.31 16.37 9.91
C PHE A 46 1.34 14.85 9.69
N VAL A 47 0.60 14.34 8.71
CA VAL A 47 0.55 12.91 8.36
C VAL A 47 0.55 12.76 6.84
N THR A 48 1.55 12.05 6.31
CA THR A 48 1.68 11.71 4.90
C THR A 48 1.22 10.28 4.66
N ALA A 49 0.48 10.02 3.59
CA ALA A 49 0.01 8.67 3.30
C ALA A 49 1.09 7.82 2.62
N LEU A 50 1.44 6.69 3.23
CA LEU A 50 2.09 5.60 2.52
C LEU A 50 1.07 4.87 1.66
N LYS A 51 1.47 4.58 0.43
CA LYS A 51 0.69 3.79 -0.52
C LYS A 51 1.52 2.62 -1.03
N TYR A 52 0.82 1.59 -1.48
CA TYR A 52 1.44 0.44 -2.12
C TYR A 52 0.67 0.05 -3.38
N GLU A 53 1.35 -0.63 -4.28
CA GLU A 53 0.74 -1.34 -5.40
C GLU A 53 1.48 -2.67 -5.62
N ILE A 54 0.83 -3.62 -6.29
CA ILE A 54 1.44 -4.93 -6.61
C ILE A 54 1.58 -5.04 -8.12
N VAL A 55 2.76 -5.42 -8.58
CA VAL A 55 3.08 -5.65 -10.00
C VAL A 55 3.75 -7.01 -10.20
N ASP A 56 3.67 -7.53 -11.42
CA ASP A 56 4.44 -8.70 -11.83
C ASP A 56 5.82 -8.33 -12.40
N SER A 57 6.58 -9.32 -12.89
CA SER A 57 7.90 -9.14 -13.50
C SER A 57 7.90 -8.33 -14.79
N GLU A 58 6.79 -8.31 -15.51
CA GLU A 58 6.60 -7.53 -16.73
C GLU A 58 6.13 -6.10 -16.41
N LYS A 59 5.98 -5.77 -15.13
CA LYS A 59 5.41 -4.52 -14.61
C LYS A 59 3.92 -4.37 -14.92
N ASN A 60 3.23 -5.48 -15.21
CA ASN A 60 1.77 -5.45 -15.31
C ASN A 60 1.17 -5.26 -13.92
N LEU A 61 0.10 -4.49 -13.86
CA LEU A 61 -0.58 -4.15 -12.62
C LEU A 61 -1.36 -5.35 -12.09
N VAL A 62 -0.92 -5.91 -10.97
CA VAL A 62 -1.64 -6.96 -10.26
C VAL A 62 -2.67 -6.33 -9.33
N LEU A 63 -2.29 -5.31 -8.56
CA LEU A 63 -3.19 -4.58 -7.67
C LEU A 63 -2.94 -3.08 -7.82
N VAL A 64 -4.02 -2.33 -8.09
CA VAL A 64 -3.95 -0.88 -8.21
C VAL A 64 -3.47 -0.23 -6.91
N LYS A 65 -2.79 0.91 -7.04
CA LYS A 65 -2.28 1.69 -5.92
C LYS A 65 -3.36 1.96 -4.87
N SER A 66 -3.03 1.76 -3.60
CA SER A 66 -3.95 1.97 -2.47
C SER A 66 -3.20 2.46 -1.24
N GLN A 67 -3.91 3.16 -0.35
CA GLN A 67 -3.40 3.57 0.95
C GLN A 67 -3.01 2.35 1.77
N LEU A 68 -1.84 2.41 2.40
CA LEU A 68 -1.33 1.42 3.33
C LEU A 68 -1.58 1.89 4.77
N VAL A 69 -1.03 3.07 5.11
CA VAL A 69 -1.02 3.67 6.45
C VAL A 69 -0.59 5.14 6.34
N GLY A 70 -0.93 5.97 7.32
CA GLY A 70 -0.39 7.33 7.44
C GLY A 70 0.86 7.38 8.32
N THR A 71 1.81 8.26 8.01
CA THR A 71 3.07 8.40 8.74
C THR A 71 3.39 9.88 8.99
N GLU A 72 3.95 10.19 10.15
CA GLU A 72 4.40 11.55 10.48
C GLU A 72 5.76 11.86 9.84
N ASP A 73 6.57 10.82 9.59
CA ASP A 73 7.91 10.93 9.06
C ASP A 73 7.99 10.72 7.54
N ASP A 74 8.96 11.41 6.92
CA ASP A 74 9.38 11.15 5.55
C ASP A 74 10.18 9.85 5.46
N ILE A 75 9.59 8.84 4.82
CA ILE A 75 10.19 7.52 4.66
C ILE A 75 11.08 7.52 3.42
N THR A 76 12.38 7.41 3.61
CA THR A 76 13.38 7.57 2.53
C THR A 76 13.89 6.25 1.96
N ASN A 77 13.62 5.13 2.62
CA ASN A 77 14.11 3.81 2.22
C ASN A 77 13.11 2.70 2.62
N LEU A 78 13.45 1.45 2.33
CA LEU A 78 12.58 0.30 2.52
C LEU A 78 12.94 -0.60 3.71
N ASN A 79 13.85 -0.18 4.59
CA ASN A 79 14.42 -1.07 5.63
C ASN A 79 13.37 -1.61 6.61
N ASP A 80 12.33 -0.82 6.87
CA ASP A 80 11.25 -1.20 7.79
C ASP A 80 10.16 -2.03 7.11
N PHE A 81 10.25 -2.27 5.79
CA PHE A 81 9.26 -3.02 5.05
C PHE A 81 9.71 -4.44 4.78
N LYS A 82 8.78 -5.38 4.90
CA LYS A 82 8.98 -6.77 4.51
C LYS A 82 7.78 -7.24 3.69
N ALA A 83 8.06 -7.74 2.50
CA ALA A 83 7.07 -8.40 1.66
C ALA A 83 7.38 -9.89 1.61
N SER A 84 6.43 -10.72 2.00
CA SER A 84 6.59 -12.17 1.98
C SER A 84 5.25 -12.86 1.67
N SER A 85 5.25 -14.18 1.63
CA SER A 85 4.12 -14.96 1.15
C SER A 85 4.13 -16.37 1.71
N PHE A 86 2.97 -17.00 1.61
CA PHE A 86 2.75 -18.42 1.83
C PHE A 86 1.64 -18.89 0.88
N ASP A 87 1.92 -19.94 0.09
CA ASP A 87 1.13 -20.30 -1.10
C ASP A 87 0.92 -19.09 -2.04
N SER A 88 -0.31 -18.69 -2.33
CA SER A 88 -0.63 -17.53 -3.17
C SER A 88 -0.92 -16.26 -2.37
N ILE A 89 -0.86 -16.35 -1.04
CA ILE A 89 -1.17 -15.25 -0.15
C ILE A 89 0.12 -14.51 0.14
N MET A 90 0.18 -13.26 -0.26
CA MET A 90 1.26 -12.34 0.08
C MET A 90 0.85 -11.35 1.15
N TYR A 91 1.81 -10.87 1.92
CA TYR A 91 1.61 -9.87 2.94
C TYR A 91 2.76 -8.87 2.98
N LEU A 92 2.45 -7.66 3.44
CA LEU A 92 3.36 -6.55 3.65
C LEU A 92 3.31 -6.13 5.12
N THR A 93 4.47 -6.07 5.75
CA THR A 93 4.64 -5.53 7.11
C THR A 93 5.41 -4.20 7.05
N TRP A 94 5.26 -3.40 8.10
CA TRP A 94 5.99 -2.15 8.28
C TRP A 94 6.36 -1.91 9.75
N GLY A 95 7.62 -1.59 10.03
CA GLY A 95 8.17 -1.36 11.36
C GLY A 95 8.33 -2.65 12.18
N ASN A 96 7.23 -3.31 12.51
CA ASN A 96 7.22 -4.62 13.14
C ASN A 96 7.06 -5.73 12.09
N GLU A 97 8.04 -6.64 11.99
CA GLU A 97 8.03 -7.71 10.99
C GLU A 97 6.93 -8.76 11.16
N ASN A 98 6.24 -8.75 12.30
CA ASN A 98 5.11 -9.62 12.57
C ASN A 98 3.77 -8.91 12.35
N GLU A 99 3.76 -7.60 12.07
CA GLU A 99 2.53 -6.83 11.93
C GLU A 99 2.17 -6.59 10.46
N ILE A 100 1.07 -7.18 10.03
CA ILE A 100 0.58 -7.12 8.66
C ILE A 100 -0.24 -5.84 8.47
N TYR A 101 0.22 -5.01 7.54
CA TYR A 101 -0.48 -3.81 7.08
C TYR A 101 -1.24 -4.02 5.77
N ALA A 102 -0.76 -4.93 4.92
CA ALA A 102 -1.51 -5.36 3.74
C ALA A 102 -1.40 -6.89 3.54
N VAL A 103 -2.48 -7.49 3.06
CA VAL A 103 -2.55 -8.90 2.67
C VAL A 103 -3.30 -9.01 1.36
N TYR A 104 -2.85 -9.88 0.46
CA TYR A 104 -3.47 -10.09 -0.84
C TYR A 104 -3.27 -11.53 -1.30
N ASP A 105 -4.35 -12.17 -1.75
CA ASP A 105 -4.28 -13.48 -2.39
C ASP A 105 -4.31 -13.34 -3.91
N LEU A 106 -3.21 -13.77 -4.56
CA LEU A 106 -3.05 -13.69 -6.01
C LEU A 106 -4.07 -14.56 -6.77
N LYS A 107 -4.57 -15.64 -6.16
CA LYS A 107 -5.53 -16.55 -6.81
C LYS A 107 -6.96 -16.00 -6.76
N SER A 108 -7.46 -15.65 -5.57
CA SER A 108 -8.85 -15.20 -5.40
C SER A 108 -9.04 -13.70 -5.63
N GLY A 109 -7.97 -12.90 -5.60
CA GLY A 109 -8.04 -11.44 -5.68
C GLY A 109 -8.55 -10.76 -4.41
N LYS A 110 -8.76 -11.53 -3.32
CA LYS A 110 -9.10 -11.03 -1.99
C LYS A 110 -7.91 -10.29 -1.38
N GLY A 111 -8.19 -9.25 -0.61
CA GLY A 111 -7.13 -8.56 0.13
C GLY A 111 -7.59 -7.38 0.95
N TYR A 112 -6.64 -6.86 1.72
CA TYR A 112 -6.79 -5.69 2.58
C TYR A 112 -5.47 -4.90 2.58
N PRO A 113 -5.49 -3.55 2.61
CA PRO A 113 -6.67 -2.69 2.55
C PRO A 113 -7.28 -2.58 1.16
N LYS A 114 -6.77 -3.29 0.15
CA LYS A 114 -7.37 -3.32 -1.20
C LYS A 114 -7.61 -4.75 -1.67
N SER A 115 -8.80 -4.96 -2.24
CA SER A 115 -9.26 -6.17 -2.90
C SER A 115 -9.58 -5.85 -4.36
N LYS A 116 -9.53 -6.86 -5.25
CA LYS A 116 -10.13 -6.76 -6.59
C LYS A 116 -11.65 -6.94 -6.56
N LEU A 117 -12.16 -7.51 -5.48
CA LEU A 117 -13.56 -7.80 -5.31
C LEU A 117 -14.30 -6.53 -4.85
N ASN A 118 -15.53 -6.35 -5.36
CA ASN A 118 -16.41 -5.27 -4.93
C ASN A 118 -17.21 -5.72 -3.70
N GLU A 119 -16.53 -5.76 -2.56
CA GLU A 119 -17.07 -6.28 -1.29
C GLU A 119 -17.47 -5.15 -0.35
N ASP A 120 -18.49 -5.40 0.47
CA ASP A 120 -18.77 -4.52 1.60
C ASP A 120 -17.64 -4.60 2.65
N TRP A 121 -17.66 -3.63 3.57
CA TRP A 121 -16.62 -3.51 4.59
C TRP A 121 -16.51 -4.76 5.48
N LYS A 122 -17.64 -5.39 5.83
CA LYS A 122 -17.67 -6.53 6.76
C LYS A 122 -17.04 -7.76 6.10
N LEU A 123 -17.43 -8.06 4.86
CA LEU A 123 -16.89 -9.18 4.11
C LEU A 123 -15.40 -8.99 3.83
N LYS A 124 -14.97 -7.75 3.55
CA LYS A 124 -13.56 -7.42 3.34
C LYS A 124 -12.70 -7.75 4.58
N PHE A 125 -13.12 -7.36 5.78
CA PHE A 125 -12.41 -7.70 7.02
C PHE A 125 -12.42 -9.22 7.29
N GLN A 126 -13.56 -9.88 7.10
CA GLN A 126 -13.65 -11.33 7.25
C GLN A 126 -12.70 -12.08 6.31
N ASN A 127 -12.62 -11.66 5.04
CA ASN A 127 -11.66 -12.20 4.09
C ASN A 127 -10.22 -11.94 4.53
N ALA A 128 -9.91 -10.72 4.98
CA ALA A 128 -8.57 -10.37 5.45
C ALA A 128 -8.13 -11.24 6.64
N ASP A 129 -9.01 -11.42 7.62
CA ASP A 129 -8.74 -12.27 8.79
C ASP A 129 -8.55 -13.74 8.40
N ASN A 130 -9.35 -14.24 7.46
CA ASN A 130 -9.18 -15.59 6.94
C ASN A 130 -7.80 -15.76 6.26
N LEU A 131 -7.37 -14.79 5.46
CA LEU A 131 -6.04 -14.81 4.84
C LEU A 131 -4.93 -14.79 5.90
N VAL A 132 -5.05 -13.93 6.92
CA VAL A 132 -4.06 -13.88 8.02
C VAL A 132 -4.03 -15.19 8.82
N ASN A 133 -5.17 -15.82 9.05
CA ASN A 133 -5.23 -17.13 9.71
C ASN A 133 -4.55 -18.23 8.90
N GLU A 134 -4.65 -18.21 7.57
CA GLU A 134 -3.89 -19.11 6.70
C GLU A 134 -2.38 -18.85 6.80
N LEU A 135 -1.95 -17.58 6.78
CA LEU A 135 -0.53 -17.21 6.96
C LEU A 135 0.02 -17.67 8.32
N LYS A 136 -0.80 -17.59 9.38
CA LYS A 136 -0.45 -18.01 10.74
C LYS A 136 -0.15 -19.50 10.87
N LYS A 137 -0.62 -20.34 9.95
CA LYS A 137 -0.25 -21.77 9.91
C LYS A 137 1.25 -21.97 9.70
N ASN A 138 1.91 -21.03 9.01
CA ASN A 138 3.35 -21.06 8.76
C ASN A 138 4.13 -20.12 9.71
N ASN A 139 3.58 -18.96 10.06
CA ASN A 139 4.18 -18.06 11.06
C ASN A 139 3.14 -17.63 12.10
N PRO A 140 3.05 -18.32 13.25
CA PRO A 140 2.03 -18.05 14.27
C PRO A 140 2.10 -16.65 14.91
N ASN A 141 3.25 -15.97 14.81
CA ASN A 141 3.45 -14.66 15.44
C ASN A 141 2.85 -13.51 14.63
N LEU A 142 2.41 -13.75 13.38
CA LEU A 142 1.81 -12.71 12.55
C LEU A 142 0.54 -12.14 13.19
N ILE A 143 0.37 -10.84 13.16
CA ILE A 143 -0.79 -10.11 13.66
C ILE A 143 -1.29 -9.12 12.61
N ALA A 144 -2.61 -8.93 12.54
CA ALA A 144 -3.22 -7.93 11.66
C ALA A 144 -3.24 -6.56 12.34
N ASN A 145 -2.73 -5.52 11.68
CA ASN A 145 -2.74 -4.15 12.23
C ASN A 145 -4.17 -3.63 12.46
N TRP A 146 -5.13 -4.04 11.63
CA TRP A 146 -6.52 -3.58 11.69
C TRP A 146 -7.40 -4.25 12.76
N ASN A 147 -6.85 -5.18 13.54
CA ASN A 147 -7.54 -5.84 14.65
C ASN A 147 -7.18 -5.24 16.02
N LYS A 148 -6.60 -4.03 16.02
CA LYS A 148 -6.20 -3.28 17.22
C LYS A 148 -7.29 -2.33 17.71
#